data_AF-A0A1M5N8H7-F1
#
_entry.id   AF-A0A1M5N8H7-F1
#
_cell.length_a   1.000
_cell.length_b   1.000
_cell.length_c   1.000
_cell.angle_alpha   90.00
_cell.angle_beta   90.00
_cell.angle_gamma   90.00
#
_symmetry.space_group_name_H-M   'P 1'
#
loop_
_entity.id
_entity.type
_entity.pdbx_description
1 polymer ?
#
loop_
_entity_poly.entity_id
_entity_poly.type
_entity_poly.pdbx_seq_one_letter_code
_entity_poly.pdbx_strand_id
1 'polypeptide(L)'
;MSDKKQRISSLIAVREHWCRPDEPILLSLRQNLPSSTLYQVKGFDSKGKPLPGLGRRALRATGYAAAATVLVVTTPSAASEPGNGAMSRSIPDLLVFGDKPDCAAISAIGPVREEAGFWVFTPSRLAFVVRQEEPGETQSDERRSLLGKVRNIGAELLDAVTWTDDSEIPPPPGPERIVSAFEFAPQHVSNMEATKHRLPRGFSSRDVHCLRVTLFDGSGFVFTTGWPDRALAMALGQQ
;
A
#
# COMPACT_ATOMS: atom_id res chain seq x y z
N MET A 1 15.05 -11.55 15.43
CA MET A 1 15.84 -10.32 15.18
C MET A 1 15.04 -9.12 15.71
N SER A 2 15.62 -8.18 16.46
CA SER A 2 14.86 -7.05 17.04
C SER A 2 14.27 -6.17 15.93
N ASP A 3 13.01 -5.76 16.07
CA ASP A 3 12.27 -4.91 15.11
C ASP A 3 13.08 -3.69 14.64
N LYS A 4 13.82 -3.08 15.56
CA LYS A 4 14.71 -1.94 15.29
C LYS A 4 15.83 -2.29 14.30
N LYS A 5 16.44 -3.46 14.43
CA LYS A 5 17.52 -3.90 13.52
C LYS A 5 16.99 -4.11 12.10
N GLN A 6 15.82 -4.73 11.97
CA GLN A 6 15.18 -4.92 10.67
C GLN A 6 14.81 -3.58 10.00
N ARG A 7 14.34 -2.60 10.78
CA ARG A 7 14.04 -1.26 10.26
C ARG A 7 15.28 -0.54 9.74
N ILE A 8 16.39 -0.57 10.49
CA ILE A 8 17.66 0.03 10.04
C ILE A 8 18.16 -0.66 8.77
N SER A 9 18.17 -1.99 8.75
CA SER A 9 18.56 -2.77 7.57
C SER A 9 17.74 -2.42 6.33
N SER A 10 16.41 -2.31 6.49
CA SER A 10 15.52 -1.96 5.39
C SER A 10 15.77 -0.53 4.88
N LEU A 11 16.04 0.43 5.77
CA LEU A 11 16.34 1.81 5.38
C LEU A 11 17.67 1.91 4.63
N ILE A 12 18.68 1.13 5.03
CA ILE A 12 19.94 1.03 4.30
C ILE A 12 19.67 0.49 2.89
N ALA A 13 18.89 -0.60 2.77
CA ALA A 13 18.53 -1.17 1.47
C ALA A 13 17.75 -0.18 0.58
N VAL A 14 16.81 0.59 1.15
CA VAL A 14 16.10 1.68 0.42
C VAL A 14 17.10 2.74 -0.06
N ARG A 15 18.07 3.11 0.76
CA ARG A 15 19.07 4.13 0.42
C ARG A 15 20.03 3.67 -0.67
N GLU A 16 20.42 2.40 -0.65
CA GLU A 16 21.40 1.80 -1.56
C GLU A 16 20.79 1.40 -2.91
N HIS A 17 19.56 0.87 -2.91
CA HIS A 17 18.96 0.27 -4.10
C HIS A 17 17.85 1.09 -4.75
N TRP A 18 17.19 1.96 -3.99
CA TRP A 18 16.00 2.68 -4.46
C TRP A 18 16.20 4.18 -4.64
N CYS A 19 16.89 4.83 -3.70
CA CYS A 19 17.18 6.27 -3.77
C CYS A 19 18.27 6.56 -4.81
N ARG A 20 18.20 7.71 -5.47
CA ARG A 20 19.35 8.22 -6.23
C ARG A 20 20.52 8.53 -5.28
N PRO A 21 21.77 8.53 -5.75
CA PRO A 21 22.94 8.83 -4.92
C PRO A 21 22.82 10.13 -4.11
N ASP A 22 22.21 11.17 -4.67
CA ASP A 22 22.06 12.49 -4.01
C ASP A 22 20.64 12.76 -3.48
N GLU A 23 19.77 11.74 -3.45
CA GLU A 23 18.39 11.87 -3.00
C GLU A 23 18.28 11.50 -1.52
N PRO A 24 18.08 12.46 -0.59
CA PRO A 24 17.93 12.16 0.81
C PRO A 24 16.55 11.55 1.09
N ILE A 25 16.52 10.61 2.03
CA ILE A 25 15.28 10.13 2.65
C ILE A 25 14.90 11.14 3.73
N LEU A 26 13.80 11.86 3.53
CA LEU A 26 13.29 12.85 4.45
C LEU A 26 12.47 12.21 5.58
N LEU A 27 11.58 11.30 5.21
CA LEU A 27 10.72 10.58 6.14
C LEU A 27 10.53 9.15 5.66
N SER A 28 10.54 8.21 6.61
CA SER A 28 10.14 6.83 6.35
C SER A 28 9.18 6.31 7.42
N LEU A 29 8.05 5.76 6.97
CA LEU A 29 7.03 5.18 7.82
C LEU A 29 6.82 3.72 7.42
N ARG A 30 6.93 2.81 8.38
CA ARG A 30 6.72 1.38 8.13
C ARG A 30 5.24 1.08 8.18
N GLN A 31 4.74 0.33 7.19
CA GLN A 31 3.42 -0.27 7.22
C GLN A 31 3.56 -1.75 7.59
N ASN A 32 3.11 -2.09 8.81
CA ASN A 32 3.32 -3.44 9.34
C ASN A 32 2.25 -4.43 8.85
N LEU A 33 0.99 -4.02 8.72
CA LEU A 33 -0.12 -4.91 8.40
C LEU A 33 -1.21 -4.23 7.56
N PRO A 34 -1.84 -4.95 6.62
CA PRO A 34 -3.05 -4.51 5.92
C PRO A 34 -4.21 -4.15 6.87
N SER A 35 -4.29 -4.87 8.00
CA SER A 35 -5.36 -4.72 8.98
C SER A 35 -5.34 -3.39 9.71
N SER A 36 -4.26 -2.61 9.62
CA SER A 36 -4.18 -1.26 10.19
C SER A 36 -4.53 -0.15 9.19
N THR A 37 -5.06 -0.49 8.00
CA THR A 37 -5.51 0.49 7.01
C THR A 37 -7.02 0.70 7.05
N LEU A 38 -7.46 1.96 7.18
CA LEU A 38 -8.85 2.37 7.11
C LEU A 38 -9.14 3.06 5.76
N TYR A 39 -10.29 2.76 5.16
CA TYR A 39 -10.70 3.40 3.91
C TYR A 39 -11.91 4.31 4.14
N GLN A 40 -11.76 5.58 3.75
CA GLN A 40 -12.78 6.61 3.70
C GLN A 40 -12.95 7.07 2.26
N VAL A 41 -13.33 6.13 1.39
CA VAL A 41 -13.52 6.39 -0.04
C VAL A 41 -14.94 6.07 -0.46
N LYS A 42 -15.56 7.00 -1.20
CA LYS A 42 -16.92 6.79 -1.70
C LYS A 42 -16.98 5.54 -2.58
N GLY A 43 -17.90 4.63 -2.23
CA GLY A 43 -18.08 3.36 -2.95
C GLY A 43 -17.24 2.21 -2.40
N PHE A 44 -16.46 2.42 -1.35
CA PHE A 44 -15.74 1.38 -0.61
C PHE A 44 -16.23 1.27 0.83
N ASP A 45 -16.12 0.08 1.41
CA ASP A 45 -16.28 -0.12 2.85
C ASP A 45 -15.02 0.31 3.62
N SER A 46 -15.08 0.25 4.95
CA SER A 46 -13.95 0.63 5.82
C SER A 46 -12.69 -0.24 5.65
N LYS A 47 -12.82 -1.42 5.00
CA LYS A 47 -11.73 -2.35 4.72
C LYS A 47 -11.22 -2.23 3.28
N GLY A 48 -11.70 -1.25 2.52
CA GLY A 48 -11.29 -1.04 1.13
C GLY A 48 -11.88 -2.05 0.16
N LYS A 49 -12.99 -2.72 0.51
CA LYS A 49 -13.76 -3.54 -0.43
C LYS A 49 -14.84 -2.69 -1.11
N PRO A 50 -15.06 -2.84 -2.43
CA PRO A 50 -16.14 -2.14 -3.12
C PRO A 50 -17.50 -2.48 -2.50
N LEU A 51 -18.36 -1.48 -2.29
CA LEU A 51 -19.71 -1.69 -1.79
C LEU A 51 -20.58 -2.40 -2.83
N PRO A 52 -21.41 -3.38 -2.43
CA PRO A 52 -22.31 -4.08 -3.34
C PRO A 52 -23.28 -3.08 -4.00
N GLY A 53 -23.45 -3.18 -5.32
CA GLY A 53 -24.39 -2.34 -6.09
C GLY A 53 -23.76 -1.15 -6.83
N LEU A 54 -22.56 -0.69 -6.44
CA LEU A 54 -21.80 0.34 -7.19
C LEU A 54 -20.81 -0.27 -8.20
N GLY A 55 -20.39 -1.52 -8.00
CA GLY A 55 -19.34 -2.18 -8.77
C GLY A 55 -19.70 -2.64 -10.20
N ARG A 56 -20.96 -2.55 -10.64
CA ARG A 56 -21.35 -3.02 -11.99
C ARG A 56 -21.10 -2.01 -13.12
N ARG A 57 -20.81 -0.73 -12.81
CA ARG A 57 -20.50 0.28 -13.84
C ARG A 57 -19.01 0.51 -14.06
N ALA A 58 -18.17 0.33 -13.03
CA ALA A 58 -16.72 0.53 -13.15
C ALA A 58 -16.00 -0.64 -13.86
N LEU A 59 -16.55 -1.86 -13.80
CA LEU A 59 -15.95 -3.04 -14.45
C LEU A 59 -16.19 -3.12 -15.97
N ARG A 60 -16.88 -2.15 -16.59
CA ARG A 60 -17.16 -2.15 -18.05
C ARG A 60 -16.18 -1.37 -18.90
N ALA A 61 -15.14 -0.76 -18.34
CA ALA A 61 -14.13 -0.04 -19.13
C ALA A 61 -13.01 -0.94 -19.68
N THR A 62 -12.95 -2.23 -19.31
CA THR A 62 -12.02 -3.21 -19.87
C THR A 62 -12.77 -4.40 -20.48
N GLY A 63 -13.21 -4.23 -21.73
CA GLY A 63 -13.26 -5.31 -22.73
C GLY A 63 -14.35 -6.39 -22.64
N TYR A 64 -15.28 -6.33 -23.59
CA TYR A 64 -16.01 -7.43 -24.26
C TYR A 64 -17.00 -8.34 -23.49
N ALA A 65 -18.25 -8.22 -23.93
CA ALA A 65 -19.31 -9.24 -24.06
C ALA A 65 -20.24 -9.59 -22.87
N ALA A 66 -21.51 -9.73 -23.27
CA ALA A 66 -22.67 -10.35 -22.61
C ALA A 66 -23.51 -9.52 -21.61
N ALA A 67 -24.78 -9.39 -21.99
CA ALA A 67 -25.84 -8.65 -21.35
C ALA A 67 -26.45 -9.41 -20.15
N ALA A 68 -26.69 -8.68 -19.05
CA ALA A 68 -27.72 -8.98 -18.08
C ALA A 68 -28.00 -7.73 -17.23
N THR A 69 -29.07 -7.01 -17.54
CA THR A 69 -29.63 -5.95 -16.69
C THR A 69 -30.46 -6.60 -15.59
N VAL A 70 -29.98 -6.56 -14.36
CA VAL A 70 -30.81 -6.86 -13.17
C VAL A 70 -31.10 -5.53 -12.50
N LEU A 71 -32.39 -5.19 -12.45
CA LEU A 71 -32.93 -4.06 -11.71
C LEU A 71 -32.83 -4.38 -10.20
N VAL A 72 -32.13 -3.56 -9.43
CA VAL A 72 -32.10 -3.67 -7.97
C VAL A 72 -32.64 -2.38 -7.38
N VAL A 73 -33.79 -2.48 -6.72
CA VAL A 73 -34.38 -1.43 -5.89
C VAL A 73 -33.53 -1.33 -4.62
N THR A 74 -32.92 -0.18 -4.38
CA THR A 74 -32.16 0.08 -3.14
C THR A 74 -33.07 0.72 -2.09
N THR A 75 -33.27 0.04 -0.96
CA THR A 75 -33.72 0.66 0.28
C THR A 75 -32.51 1.21 1.05
N PRO A 76 -32.66 2.31 1.82
CA PRO A 76 -31.59 2.83 2.66
C PRO A 76 -31.34 1.87 3.82
N SER A 77 -30.27 1.08 3.72
CA SER A 77 -29.79 0.26 4.83
C SER A 77 -28.99 1.13 5.79
N ALA A 78 -29.66 1.68 6.80
CA ALA A 78 -28.99 2.10 8.02
C ALA A 78 -28.34 0.86 8.64
N ALA A 79 -27.01 0.86 8.73
CA ALA A 79 -26.28 -0.21 9.40
C ALA A 79 -26.60 -0.17 10.90
N SER A 80 -27.49 -1.06 11.33
CA SER A 80 -27.78 -1.33 12.73
C SER A 80 -26.54 -1.94 13.39
N GLU A 81 -25.96 -1.25 14.38
CA GLU A 81 -24.94 -1.77 15.28
C GLU A 81 -25.58 -2.76 16.27
N PRO A 82 -25.17 -4.03 16.36
CA PRO A 82 -25.45 -4.83 17.54
C PRO A 82 -24.44 -4.45 18.63
N GLY A 83 -24.94 -3.83 19.69
CA GLY A 83 -24.18 -3.61 20.91
C GLY A 83 -23.77 -4.94 21.53
N ASN A 84 -22.47 -5.20 21.58
CA ASN A 84 -21.91 -6.26 22.42
C ASN A 84 -20.43 -5.97 22.67
N GLY A 85 -20.06 -5.75 23.94
CA GLY A 85 -18.70 -5.66 24.50
C GLY A 85 -17.56 -5.36 23.52
N ALA A 86 -17.60 -4.22 22.83
CA ALA A 86 -16.68 -3.93 21.74
C ALA A 86 -15.24 -3.83 22.27
N MET A 87 -14.42 -4.84 21.98
CA MET A 87 -12.97 -4.72 22.07
C MET A 87 -12.55 -3.45 21.33
N SER A 88 -11.95 -2.52 22.07
CA SER A 88 -11.45 -1.28 21.54
C SER A 88 -10.49 -1.56 20.40
N ARG A 89 -10.80 -1.08 19.19
CA ARG A 89 -9.96 -1.28 18.01
C ARG A 89 -8.69 -0.45 18.17
N SER A 90 -7.56 -1.01 17.75
CA SER A 90 -6.30 -0.28 17.65
C SER A 90 -6.42 0.84 16.62
N ILE A 91 -5.76 1.97 16.91
CA ILE A 91 -5.66 3.10 15.99
C ILE A 91 -5.05 2.62 14.66
N PRO A 92 -5.65 2.96 13.50
CA PRO A 92 -5.08 2.60 12.20
C PRO A 92 -3.78 3.36 11.95
N ASP A 93 -2.80 2.72 11.34
CA ASP A 93 -1.54 3.37 10.96
C ASP A 93 -1.73 4.26 9.73
N LEU A 94 -2.63 3.83 8.83
CA LEU A 94 -2.90 4.47 7.55
C LEU A 94 -4.40 4.63 7.35
N LEU A 95 -4.80 5.79 6.83
CA LEU A 95 -6.15 6.04 6.35
C LEU A 95 -6.08 6.56 4.91
N VAL A 96 -6.85 5.92 4.02
CA VAL A 96 -6.96 6.28 2.61
C VAL A 96 -8.28 7.04 2.40
N PHE A 97 -8.24 8.22 1.79
CA PHE A 97 -9.44 9.05 1.57
C PHE A 97 -9.61 9.46 0.11
N GLY A 98 -10.85 9.72 -0.31
CA GLY A 98 -11.17 10.21 -1.65
C GLY A 98 -12.66 10.21 -1.98
N ASP A 99 -13.08 11.12 -2.86
CA ASP A 99 -14.50 11.29 -3.21
C ASP A 99 -14.98 10.37 -4.34
N LYS A 100 -14.05 9.71 -5.04
CA LYS A 100 -14.31 8.86 -6.19
C LYS A 100 -13.70 7.47 -6.01
N PRO A 101 -14.33 6.42 -6.55
CA PRO A 101 -13.81 5.06 -6.42
C PRO A 101 -12.57 4.78 -7.27
N ASP A 102 -12.32 5.61 -8.30
CA ASP A 102 -11.17 5.55 -9.21
C ASP A 102 -10.13 6.63 -8.91
N CYS A 103 -10.12 7.18 -7.68
CA CYS A 103 -9.14 8.19 -7.29
C CYS A 103 -7.71 7.64 -7.30
N ALA A 104 -6.73 8.56 -7.37
CA ALA A 104 -5.32 8.23 -7.43
C ALA A 104 -4.85 7.40 -6.23
N ALA A 105 -5.31 7.72 -5.02
CA ALA A 105 -4.96 6.99 -3.81
C ALA A 105 -5.42 5.53 -3.83
N ILE A 106 -6.66 5.26 -4.27
CA ILE A 106 -7.17 3.89 -4.42
C ILE A 106 -6.43 3.13 -5.52
N SER A 107 -6.21 3.78 -6.66
CA SER A 107 -5.53 3.17 -7.80
C SER A 107 -4.10 2.72 -7.44
N ALA A 108 -3.41 3.52 -6.62
CA ALA A 108 -2.07 3.23 -6.14
C ALA A 108 -2.05 2.13 -5.07
N ILE A 109 -2.91 2.20 -4.04
CA ILE A 109 -2.88 1.24 -2.93
C ILE A 109 -3.52 -0.12 -3.29
N GLY A 110 -4.44 -0.15 -4.25
CA GLY A 110 -5.21 -1.34 -4.60
C GLY A 110 -4.37 -2.59 -4.86
N PRO A 111 -3.32 -2.53 -5.70
CA PRO A 111 -2.43 -3.67 -5.97
C PRO A 111 -1.64 -4.17 -4.76
N VAL A 112 -1.30 -3.29 -3.82
CA VAL A 112 -0.36 -3.57 -2.71
C VAL A 112 -1.00 -3.52 -1.33
N ARG A 113 -2.34 -3.54 -1.27
CA ARG A 113 -3.12 -3.49 -0.03
C ARG A 113 -2.74 -4.56 0.99
N GLU A 114 -2.23 -5.70 0.51
CA GLU A 114 -1.87 -6.88 1.31
C GLU A 114 -0.37 -6.96 1.59
N GLU A 115 0.43 -6.02 1.06
CA GLU A 115 1.89 -6.04 1.14
C GLU A 115 2.39 -5.25 2.34
N ALA A 116 3.44 -5.76 2.99
CA ALA A 116 4.19 -5.01 4.00
C ALA A 116 5.29 -4.19 3.29
N GLY A 117 5.47 -2.95 3.73
CA GLY A 117 6.39 -2.05 3.05
C GLY A 117 6.70 -0.79 3.83
N PHE A 118 7.33 0.15 3.14
CA PHE A 118 7.72 1.45 3.68
C PHE A 118 7.16 2.56 2.80
N TRP A 119 6.55 3.53 3.44
CA TRP A 119 6.34 4.84 2.85
C TRP A 119 7.64 5.61 2.95
N VAL A 120 8.08 6.17 1.83
CA VAL A 120 9.32 6.92 1.71
C VAL A 120 9.01 8.27 1.08
N PHE A 121 9.45 9.32 1.76
CA PHE A 121 9.38 10.69 1.29
C PHE A 121 10.77 11.17 0.97
N THR A 122 10.95 11.70 -0.24
CA THR A 122 12.16 12.36 -0.69
C THR A 122 11.78 13.72 -1.28
N PRO A 123 12.75 14.62 -1.54
CA PRO A 123 12.46 15.87 -2.24
C PRO A 123 11.88 15.66 -3.64
N SER A 124 12.15 14.49 -4.24
CA SER A 124 11.78 14.19 -5.62
C SER A 124 10.51 13.35 -5.75
N ARG A 125 10.00 12.73 -4.68
CA ARG A 125 8.84 11.81 -4.77
C ARG A 125 8.33 11.33 -3.41
N LEU A 126 7.07 10.94 -3.40
CA LEU A 126 6.47 10.05 -2.40
C LEU A 126 6.34 8.66 -3.00
N ALA A 127 6.79 7.62 -2.31
CA ALA A 127 6.68 6.24 -2.77
C ALA A 127 6.22 5.29 -1.67
N PHE A 128 5.57 4.21 -2.07
CA PHE A 128 5.49 3.00 -1.26
C PHE A 128 6.44 1.97 -1.87
N VAL A 129 7.37 1.49 -1.05
CA VAL A 129 8.40 0.55 -1.47
C VAL A 129 8.25 -0.76 -0.72
N VAL A 130 8.46 -1.84 -1.44
CA VAL A 130 8.33 -3.21 -0.94
C VAL A 130 9.60 -3.98 -1.22
N ARG A 131 9.81 -5.04 -0.45
CA ARG A 131 10.90 -5.99 -0.69
C ARG A 131 10.52 -6.83 -1.90
N GLN A 132 11.38 -6.86 -2.90
CA GLN A 132 11.26 -7.83 -3.99
C GLN A 132 11.74 -9.17 -3.45
N GLU A 133 10.83 -10.13 -3.33
CA GLU A 133 11.23 -11.52 -3.17
C GLU A 133 11.92 -11.93 -4.47
N GLU A 134 13.19 -12.34 -4.37
CA GLU A 134 13.85 -12.98 -5.50
C GLU A 134 13.03 -14.21 -5.87
N PRO A 135 12.76 -14.44 -7.17
CA PRO A 135 12.18 -15.69 -7.60
C PRO A 135 13.21 -16.76 -7.31
N GLY A 136 13.19 -17.32 -6.11
CA GLY A 136 13.89 -18.55 -5.81
C GLY A 136 13.45 -19.55 -6.87
N GLU A 137 14.41 -20.14 -7.57
CA GLU A 137 14.18 -21.28 -8.44
C GLU A 137 13.39 -22.29 -7.62
N THR A 138 12.08 -22.29 -7.81
CA THR A 138 11.18 -23.15 -7.07
C THR A 138 11.41 -24.49 -7.72
N GLN A 139 12.31 -25.27 -7.10
CA GLN A 139 12.39 -26.70 -7.33
C GLN A 139 10.97 -27.23 -7.35
N SER A 140 10.66 -27.84 -8.48
CA SER A 140 9.41 -28.50 -8.78
C SER A 140 9.05 -29.47 -7.67
N ASP A 141 8.10 -29.09 -6.82
CA ASP A 141 7.17 -30.05 -6.24
C ASP A 141 5.78 -29.80 -6.83
N GLU A 142 5.42 -30.78 -7.64
CA GLU A 142 4.22 -30.88 -8.42
C GLU A 142 2.92 -30.80 -7.59
N ARG A 143 1.90 -30.21 -8.23
CA ARG A 143 0.44 -30.40 -8.03
C ARG A 143 -0.25 -29.60 -6.91
N ARG A 144 -0.66 -28.37 -7.27
CA ARG A 144 -2.06 -27.88 -7.35
C ARG A 144 -2.15 -26.37 -7.09
N SER A 145 -2.10 -25.57 -8.15
CA SER A 145 -3.00 -24.43 -8.41
C SER A 145 -2.39 -23.57 -9.52
N LEU A 146 -2.63 -23.99 -10.76
CA LEU A 146 -2.53 -23.11 -11.90
C LEU A 146 -3.74 -22.18 -11.82
N LEU A 147 -3.53 -20.91 -11.46
CA LEU A 147 -4.20 -19.73 -12.01
C LEU A 147 -3.80 -18.48 -11.22
N GLY A 148 -2.92 -17.68 -11.84
CA GLY A 148 -3.00 -16.23 -11.72
C GLY A 148 -1.97 -15.56 -10.82
N LYS A 149 -0.81 -15.21 -11.40
CA LYS A 149 -0.18 -13.89 -11.26
C LYS A 149 0.98 -13.78 -12.26
N VAL A 150 0.62 -13.49 -13.51
CA VAL A 150 1.57 -13.02 -14.52
C VAL A 150 1.56 -11.50 -14.48
N ARG A 151 2.65 -10.90 -13.98
CA ARG A 151 3.07 -9.54 -14.32
C ARG A 151 4.59 -9.47 -14.24
N ASN A 152 5.23 -9.72 -15.37
CA ASN A 152 6.46 -9.05 -15.77
C ASN A 152 6.49 -9.01 -17.30
N ILE A 153 6.52 -7.80 -17.84
CA ILE A 153 6.82 -7.50 -19.24
C ILE A 153 8.25 -6.95 -19.23
N GLY A 154 9.15 -7.61 -19.96
CA GLY A 154 10.44 -7.02 -20.32
C GLY A 154 11.62 -7.99 -20.23
N ALA A 155 12.26 -8.18 -21.40
CA ALA A 155 13.60 -8.71 -21.63
C ALA A 155 13.79 -10.25 -21.75
N GLU A 156 13.82 -10.66 -23.04
CA GLU A 156 14.86 -11.45 -23.70
C GLU A 156 15.03 -12.97 -23.47
N LEU A 157 15.12 -13.63 -24.64
CA LEU A 157 15.47 -15.02 -24.94
C LEU A 157 16.97 -15.32 -24.76
N LEU A 158 17.26 -16.62 -24.62
CA LEU A 158 18.52 -17.39 -24.76
C LEU A 158 18.93 -18.03 -23.42
N ASP A 159 19.40 -19.27 -23.32
CA ASP A 159 19.39 -20.48 -24.15
C ASP A 159 19.95 -21.61 -23.24
N ALA A 160 19.80 -22.86 -23.67
CA ALA A 160 20.61 -24.03 -23.29
C ALA A 160 20.67 -24.48 -21.81
N VAL A 161 19.88 -25.52 -21.53
CA VAL A 161 19.88 -26.35 -20.34
C VAL A 161 21.01 -27.41 -20.43
N THR A 162 22.01 -27.32 -19.55
CA THR A 162 22.92 -28.43 -19.22
C THR A 162 22.84 -28.71 -17.73
N TRP A 163 22.31 -29.89 -17.39
CA TRP A 163 22.17 -30.36 -16.01
C TRP A 163 23.50 -30.96 -15.57
N THR A 164 24.12 -30.36 -14.57
CA THR A 164 25.11 -31.01 -13.71
C THR A 164 24.62 -30.88 -12.28
N ASP A 165 24.31 -32.03 -11.71
CA ASP A 165 23.92 -32.27 -10.33
C ASP A 165 25.13 -32.03 -9.43
N ASP A 166 25.08 -30.95 -8.64
CA ASP A 166 25.96 -30.79 -7.49
C ASP A 166 25.14 -30.15 -6.36
N SER A 167 25.17 -30.83 -5.20
CA SER A 167 24.52 -30.38 -3.97
C SER A 167 25.22 -29.11 -3.44
N GLU A 168 24.82 -27.96 -3.97
CA GLU A 168 25.34 -26.67 -3.53
C GLU A 168 24.68 -26.22 -2.22
N ILE A 169 25.54 -25.86 -1.28
CA ILE A 169 25.19 -25.06 -0.09
C ILE A 169 24.41 -23.84 -0.60
N PRO A 170 23.20 -23.55 -0.08
CA PRO A 170 22.44 -22.43 -0.58
C PRO A 170 23.29 -21.17 -0.44
N PRO A 171 23.47 -20.39 -1.53
CA PRO A 171 24.27 -19.19 -1.48
C PRO A 171 23.73 -18.26 -0.38
N PRO A 172 24.60 -17.47 0.26
CA PRO A 172 24.14 -16.48 1.23
C PRO A 172 23.04 -15.63 0.59
N PRO A 173 21.97 -15.29 1.33
CA PRO A 173 20.86 -14.55 0.77
C PRO A 173 21.39 -13.29 0.10
N GLY A 174 21.03 -13.12 -1.18
CA GLY A 174 21.39 -11.94 -1.96
C GLY A 174 20.95 -10.65 -1.24
N PRO A 175 21.54 -9.50 -1.58
CA PRO A 175 21.15 -8.23 -1.00
C PRO A 175 19.64 -8.00 -1.18
N GLU A 176 18.94 -7.62 -0.10
CA GLU A 176 17.49 -7.37 -0.14
C GLU A 176 17.17 -6.29 -1.18
N ARG A 177 16.60 -6.69 -2.32
CA ARG A 177 16.23 -5.74 -3.38
C ARG A 177 14.94 -5.02 -3.01
N ILE A 178 14.97 -3.69 -3.03
CA ILE A 178 13.81 -2.83 -2.78
C ILE A 178 13.29 -2.29 -4.10
N VAL A 179 11.98 -2.37 -4.31
CA VAL A 179 11.29 -1.85 -5.51
C VAL A 179 10.10 -0.97 -5.12
N SER A 180 9.74 -0.04 -6.01
CA SER A 180 8.51 0.73 -5.86
C SER A 180 7.29 -0.12 -6.20
N ALA A 181 6.34 -0.16 -5.27
CA ALA A 181 4.97 -0.53 -5.59
C ALA A 181 4.30 0.55 -6.45
N PHE A 182 4.49 1.82 -6.07
CA PHE A 182 4.06 3.00 -6.80
C PHE A 182 4.81 4.24 -6.34
N GLU A 183 4.80 5.28 -7.18
CA GLU A 183 5.42 6.57 -6.90
C GLU A 183 4.50 7.73 -7.32
N PHE A 184 4.50 8.78 -6.51
CA PHE A 184 3.93 10.08 -6.82
C PHE A 184 5.07 11.08 -6.95
N ALA A 185 5.19 11.67 -8.14
CA ALA A 185 6.06 12.82 -8.36
C ALA A 185 5.58 14.03 -7.52
N PRO A 186 6.43 15.02 -7.24
CA PRO A 186 6.10 16.11 -6.32
C PRO A 186 4.89 16.91 -6.80
N GLN A 187 4.74 17.10 -8.12
CA GLN A 187 3.58 17.77 -8.71
C GLN A 187 2.25 17.04 -8.52
N HIS A 188 2.26 15.75 -8.17
CA HIS A 188 1.05 14.99 -7.85
C HIS A 188 0.65 15.13 -6.38
N VAL A 189 1.51 15.68 -5.52
CA VAL A 189 1.22 15.97 -4.12
C VAL A 189 0.79 17.44 -4.01
N SER A 190 -0.48 17.68 -3.74
CA SER A 190 -1.05 19.03 -3.69
C SER A 190 -0.85 19.70 -2.33
N ASN A 191 -0.85 18.92 -1.24
CA ASN A 191 -0.65 19.44 0.12
C ASN A 191 -0.07 18.38 1.05
N MET A 192 0.74 18.81 2.02
CA MET A 192 1.18 18.03 3.17
C MET A 192 0.97 18.84 4.44
N GLU A 193 0.24 18.30 5.41
CA GLU A 193 -0.10 19.02 6.64
C GLU A 193 -0.13 18.11 7.87
N ALA A 194 0.28 18.65 9.01
CA ALA A 194 0.05 18.04 10.32
C ALA A 194 -1.37 18.38 10.75
N THR A 195 -2.19 17.36 11.03
CA THR A 195 -3.61 17.55 11.35
C THR A 195 -4.07 16.63 12.48
N LYS A 196 -5.23 16.96 13.06
CA LYS A 196 -5.93 16.08 13.99
C LYS A 196 -7.06 15.38 13.23
N HIS A 197 -7.02 14.07 13.18
CA HIS A 197 -8.09 13.27 12.58
C HIS A 197 -8.97 12.65 13.66
N ARG A 198 -10.28 12.77 13.49
CA ARG A 198 -11.26 12.15 14.39
C ARG A 198 -11.68 10.79 13.85
N LEU A 199 -11.20 9.73 14.47
CA LEU A 199 -11.55 8.35 14.14
C LEU A 199 -13.02 8.05 14.45
N PRO A 200 -13.62 7.07 13.74
CA PRO A 200 -14.96 6.57 14.05
C PRO A 200 -15.11 6.08 15.48
N ARG A 201 -16.35 5.84 15.92
CA ARG A 201 -16.59 5.20 17.22
C ARG A 201 -16.00 3.78 17.22
N GLY A 202 -15.53 3.32 18.37
CA GLY A 202 -14.98 1.98 18.57
C GLY A 202 -13.44 1.87 18.56
N PHE A 203 -12.73 2.97 18.33
CA PHE A 203 -11.26 3.04 18.50
C PHE A 203 -10.87 3.52 19.91
N SER A 204 -9.68 3.15 20.37
CA SER A 204 -9.16 3.48 21.71
C SER A 204 -8.94 4.97 21.95
N SER A 205 -8.51 5.70 20.92
CA SER A 205 -8.54 7.16 20.88
C SER A 205 -9.44 7.62 19.74
N ARG A 206 -10.18 8.71 19.98
CA ARG A 206 -10.98 9.36 18.92
C ARG A 206 -10.18 10.39 18.16
N ASP A 207 -9.33 11.16 18.84
CA ASP A 207 -8.53 12.19 18.20
C ASP A 207 -7.09 11.70 18.10
N VAL A 208 -6.58 11.68 16.88
CA VAL A 208 -5.22 11.24 16.58
C VAL A 208 -4.49 12.30 15.79
N HIS A 209 -3.23 12.47 16.14
CA HIS A 209 -2.30 13.35 15.45
C HIS A 209 -1.75 12.64 14.22
N CYS A 210 -1.83 13.30 13.07
CA CYS A 210 -1.53 12.67 11.80
C CYS A 210 -0.75 13.59 10.86
N LEU A 211 0.00 12.99 9.95
CA LEU A 211 0.49 13.64 8.74
C LEU A 211 -0.48 13.31 7.61
N ARG A 212 -1.13 14.33 7.04
CA ARG A 212 -2.01 14.19 5.89
C ARG A 212 -1.27 14.58 4.63
N VAL A 213 -1.37 13.73 3.61
CA VAL A 213 -0.88 13.96 2.26
C VAL A 213 -2.08 13.97 1.33
N THR A 214 -2.27 15.07 0.62
CA THR A 214 -3.33 15.23 -0.37
C THR A 214 -2.72 15.21 -1.76
N LEU A 215 -3.34 14.48 -2.68
CA LEU A 215 -2.95 14.35 -4.07
C LEU A 215 -3.68 15.37 -4.95
N PHE A 216 -3.27 15.48 -6.20
CA PHE A 216 -3.81 16.44 -7.17
C PHE A 216 -5.33 16.30 -7.43
N ASP A 217 -5.91 15.13 -7.21
CA ASP A 217 -7.35 14.86 -7.40
C ASP A 217 -8.18 15.02 -6.12
N GLY A 218 -7.56 15.50 -5.02
CA GLY A 218 -8.19 15.65 -3.71
C GLY A 218 -8.25 14.37 -2.88
N SER A 219 -7.82 13.22 -3.41
CA SER A 219 -7.65 11.99 -2.64
C SER A 219 -6.31 11.98 -1.89
N GLY A 220 -6.05 10.99 -1.03
CA GLY A 220 -4.74 10.88 -0.40
C GLY A 220 -4.67 9.94 0.78
N PHE A 221 -3.66 10.20 1.62
CA PHE A 221 -3.26 9.36 2.74
C PHE A 221 -3.16 10.16 4.02
N VAL A 222 -3.57 9.56 5.13
CA VAL A 222 -3.39 10.09 6.48
C VAL A 222 -2.60 9.08 7.27
N PHE A 223 -1.41 9.47 7.69
CA PHE A 223 -0.50 8.64 8.48
C PHE A 223 -0.63 8.99 9.95
N THR A 224 -1.04 8.03 10.77
CA THR A 224 -1.03 8.22 12.22
C THR A 224 0.40 8.22 12.71
N THR A 225 0.78 9.26 13.44
CA THR A 225 2.13 9.38 14.00
C THR A 225 2.09 10.11 15.33
N GLY A 226 2.92 9.70 16.29
CA GLY A 226 3.05 10.38 17.58
C GLY A 226 3.74 11.75 17.51
N TRP A 227 4.17 12.18 16.32
CA TRP A 227 5.04 13.33 16.09
C TRP A 227 4.77 13.98 14.72
N PRO A 228 3.53 14.45 14.47
CA PRO A 228 3.11 14.91 13.14
C PRO A 228 3.85 16.17 12.69
N ASP A 229 4.12 17.12 13.58
CA ASP A 229 4.78 18.39 13.23
C ASP A 229 6.23 18.15 12.81
N ARG A 230 6.94 17.27 13.53
CA ARG A 230 8.29 16.85 13.15
C ARG A 230 8.29 16.01 11.88
N ALA A 231 7.30 15.13 11.70
CA ALA A 231 7.16 14.38 10.45
C ALA A 231 6.91 15.30 9.25
N LEU A 232 6.09 16.34 9.42
CA LEU A 232 5.86 17.38 8.42
C LEU A 232 7.14 18.17 8.14
N ALA A 233 7.81 18.69 9.17
CA ALA A 233 9.06 19.45 9.02
C ALA A 233 10.10 18.63 8.23
N MET A 234 10.32 17.38 8.62
CA MET A 234 11.21 16.47 7.91
C MET A 234 10.78 16.28 6.46
N ALA A 235 9.51 15.97 6.20
CA ALA A 235 9.00 15.75 4.85
C ALA A 235 9.08 16.99 3.95
N LEU A 236 9.08 18.19 4.53
CA LEU A 236 9.31 19.46 3.83
C LEU A 236 10.81 19.83 3.74
N GLY A 237 11.71 18.98 4.22
CA GLY A 237 13.15 19.24 4.23
C GLY A 237 13.61 20.28 5.26
N GLN A 238 12.77 20.60 6.24
CA GLN A 238 13.10 21.47 7.36
C GLN A 238 13.72 20.59 8.47
N GLN A 239 15.04 20.68 8.64
CA GLN A 239 15.79 19.99 9.69
C GLN A 239 16.34 20.97 10.73
#